data_AF-A0A7S9BZP6-F1
#
_entry.id   AF-A0A7S9BZP6-F1
#
_cell.length_a   1.000
_cell.length_b   1.000
_cell.length_c   1.000
_cell.angle_alpha   90.00
_cell.angle_beta   90.00
_cell.angle_gamma   90.00
#
_symmetry.space_group_name_H-M   'P 1'
#
loop_
_entity.id
_entity.type
_entity.pdbx_description
1 polymer ?
#
loop_
_entity_poly.entity_id
_entity_poly.type
_entity_poly.pdbx_seq_one_letter_code
_entity_poly.pdbx_strand_id
1 'polypeptide(L)'
;RAYEIMTTEAEPEVGLTPKEVIWKKNKAKLYRYTPVKDNLHKTPILLVYALINKPYILDLTPGNSLVEYLLNRGFDVYLLDWGTPGLEDSNMKLDDYIVDYIPKAAKKVLRTSKSPDLSVLGYCMGGTMTSIFAALNEDLPIKNLIFMTSPFDFSDTGLYGAFLDDRYFNLDKAVDTFGNIPPEMIDFGNKMLKPITNFYGPYVTLVDRSENQRFVESWKLMQKWVADGIPFAGEAYRQWIRDFYQQNKLINGELEVRGRKV
;
A
#
# COMPACT_ATOMS: atom_id res chain seq x y z
N ARG A 1 18.62 -23.69 -15.73
CA ARG A 1 18.38 -22.98 -14.46
C ARG A 1 17.39 -21.81 -14.56
N ALA A 2 17.76 -20.62 -15.07
CA ALA A 2 16.83 -19.46 -15.10
C ALA A 2 15.48 -19.75 -15.79
N TYR A 3 15.50 -20.47 -16.91
CA TYR A 3 14.29 -20.91 -17.61
C TYR A 3 13.38 -21.79 -16.72
N GLU A 4 13.94 -22.75 -16.00
CA GLU A 4 13.18 -23.66 -15.13
C GLU A 4 12.56 -22.90 -13.95
N ILE A 5 13.30 -21.95 -13.37
CA ILE A 5 12.83 -21.05 -12.31
C ILE A 5 11.57 -20.29 -12.73
N MET A 6 11.52 -19.84 -14.00
CA MET A 6 10.39 -19.06 -14.53
C MET A 6 9.20 -19.91 -15.01
N THR A 7 9.40 -21.20 -15.31
CA THR A 7 8.38 -22.00 -16.03
C THR A 7 7.88 -23.23 -15.27
N THR A 8 8.70 -23.80 -14.40
CA THR A 8 8.43 -25.13 -13.81
C THR A 8 8.43 -25.13 -12.29
N GLU A 9 9.20 -24.23 -11.66
CA GLU A 9 9.25 -24.19 -10.20
C GLU A 9 7.99 -23.53 -9.62
N ALA A 10 7.56 -24.03 -8.46
CA ALA A 10 6.41 -23.48 -7.78
C ALA A 10 6.62 -22.01 -7.37
N GLU A 11 5.49 -21.28 -7.41
CA GLU A 11 5.37 -19.94 -6.86
C GLU A 11 5.53 -19.96 -5.34
N PRO A 12 6.22 -18.97 -4.74
CA PRO A 12 6.37 -18.92 -3.30
C PRO A 12 5.03 -18.60 -2.62
N GLU A 13 4.80 -19.24 -1.47
CA GLU A 13 3.72 -18.88 -0.56
C GLU A 13 4.08 -17.60 0.21
N VAL A 14 3.08 -16.72 0.38
CA VAL A 14 3.24 -15.40 1.00
C VAL A 14 2.15 -15.11 2.02
N GLY A 15 2.38 -14.17 2.94
CA GLY A 15 1.38 -13.75 3.92
C GLY A 15 1.09 -14.82 4.96
N LEU A 16 2.10 -15.64 5.30
CA LEU A 16 1.94 -16.84 6.13
C LEU A 16 1.87 -16.55 7.63
N THR A 17 2.22 -15.33 8.08
CA THR A 17 2.19 -15.03 9.51
C THR A 17 0.76 -15.18 10.05
N PRO A 18 0.55 -15.99 11.10
CA PRO A 18 -0.78 -16.27 11.65
C PRO A 18 -1.51 -14.99 12.05
N LYS A 19 -2.77 -14.89 11.66
CA LYS A 19 -3.61 -13.69 11.87
C LYS A 19 -5.08 -14.03 11.92
N GLU A 20 -5.83 -13.18 12.61
CA GLU A 20 -7.28 -13.21 12.65
C GLU A 20 -7.88 -11.93 12.05
N VAL A 21 -9.08 -12.02 11.48
CA VAL A 21 -9.81 -10.83 11.03
C VAL A 21 -10.65 -10.30 12.18
N ILE A 22 -10.31 -9.11 12.67
CA ILE A 22 -11.02 -8.48 13.79
C ILE A 22 -12.09 -7.49 13.34
N TRP A 23 -12.03 -7.00 12.10
CA TRP A 23 -13.02 -6.11 11.52
C TRP A 23 -13.08 -6.24 10.00
N LYS A 24 -14.27 -6.02 9.44
CA LYS A 24 -14.54 -6.01 8.00
C LYS A 24 -15.46 -4.85 7.65
N LYS A 25 -15.24 -4.25 6.49
CA LYS A 25 -16.18 -3.33 5.83
C LYS A 25 -16.00 -3.49 4.33
N ASN A 26 -17.04 -3.94 3.63
CA ASN A 26 -16.97 -4.34 2.23
C ASN A 26 -15.82 -5.35 2.02
N LYS A 27 -14.91 -5.10 1.06
CA LYS A 27 -13.71 -5.93 0.83
C LYS A 27 -12.59 -5.69 1.84
N ALA A 28 -12.60 -4.56 2.57
CA ALA A 28 -11.55 -4.22 3.49
C ALA A 28 -11.61 -5.07 4.77
N LYS A 29 -10.45 -5.53 5.22
CA LYS A 29 -10.25 -6.37 6.40
C LYS A 29 -9.16 -5.75 7.27
N LEU A 30 -9.41 -5.69 8.57
CA LEU A 30 -8.37 -5.40 9.56
C LEU A 30 -7.94 -6.72 10.17
N TYR A 31 -6.68 -7.07 9.96
CA TYR A 31 -6.05 -8.22 10.57
C TYR A 31 -5.38 -7.82 11.89
N ARG A 32 -5.46 -8.71 12.88
CA ARG A 32 -4.55 -8.73 14.02
C ARG A 32 -3.69 -9.97 13.87
N TYR A 33 -2.38 -9.80 13.93
CA TYR A 33 -1.46 -10.92 13.89
C TYR A 33 -1.34 -11.57 15.26
N THR A 34 -1.18 -12.89 15.28
CA THR A 34 -1.04 -13.64 16.52
C THR A 34 0.29 -13.31 17.19
N PRO A 35 0.31 -12.81 18.43
CA PRO A 35 1.55 -12.54 19.15
C PRO A 35 2.38 -13.82 19.32
N VAL A 36 3.70 -13.72 19.09
CA VAL A 36 4.67 -14.82 19.27
C VAL A 36 5.41 -14.76 20.61
N LYS A 37 5.22 -13.66 21.34
CA LYS A 37 5.75 -13.39 22.69
C LYS A 37 4.71 -12.63 23.49
N ASP A 38 4.89 -12.57 24.80
CA ASP A 38 4.16 -11.61 25.62
C ASP A 38 4.36 -10.21 25.04
N ASN A 39 3.27 -9.45 24.95
CA ASN A 39 3.32 -8.12 24.37
C ASN A 39 4.18 -7.20 25.25
N LEU A 40 5.39 -6.91 24.79
CA LEU A 40 6.37 -6.08 25.49
C LEU A 40 6.03 -4.60 25.38
N HIS A 41 5.31 -4.21 24.32
CA HIS A 41 5.00 -2.83 24.00
C HIS A 41 3.50 -2.56 24.15
N LYS A 42 3.14 -1.66 25.08
CA LYS A 42 1.75 -1.27 25.32
C LYS A 42 1.08 -0.64 24.08
N THR A 43 1.85 0.09 23.28
CA THR A 43 1.34 0.78 22.08
C THR A 43 1.33 -0.20 20.89
N PRO A 44 0.16 -0.57 20.33
CA PRO A 44 0.07 -1.39 19.13
C PRO A 44 0.49 -0.60 17.87
N ILE A 45 0.78 -1.33 16.80
CA ILE A 45 1.12 -0.75 15.48
C ILE A 45 0.02 -1.11 14.48
N LEU A 46 -0.57 -0.09 13.85
CA LEU A 46 -1.46 -0.24 12.70
C LEU A 46 -0.70 0.06 11.41
N LEU A 47 -0.58 -0.95 10.55
CA LEU A 47 -0.02 -0.85 9.20
C LEU A 47 -1.12 -0.47 8.21
N VAL A 48 -0.93 0.64 7.49
CA VAL A 48 -1.84 1.12 6.43
C VAL A 48 -1.08 1.12 5.10
N TYR A 49 -1.58 0.33 4.17
CA TYR A 49 -0.93 0.08 2.89
C TYR A 49 -1.45 0.98 1.76
N ALA A 50 -0.77 0.98 0.61
CA ALA A 50 -1.24 1.65 -0.61
C ALA A 50 -2.42 0.89 -1.26
N LEU A 51 -3.14 1.55 -2.17
CA LEU A 51 -4.28 0.98 -2.92
C LEU A 51 -3.88 0.37 -4.28
N ILE A 52 -2.59 0.24 -4.59
CA ILE A 52 -2.10 -0.18 -5.91
C ILE A 52 -1.77 -1.67 -5.96
N ASN A 53 -1.12 -2.19 -4.92
CA ASN A 53 -0.72 -3.59 -4.82
C ASN A 53 -1.26 -4.21 -3.53
N LYS A 54 -1.07 -5.52 -3.36
CA LYS A 54 -1.46 -6.19 -2.12
C LYS A 54 -0.48 -5.92 -0.97
N PRO A 55 -0.98 -5.88 0.28
CA PRO A 55 -0.17 -5.50 1.45
C PRO A 55 0.80 -6.59 1.93
N TYR A 56 0.78 -7.79 1.35
CA TYR A 56 1.66 -8.89 1.76
C TYR A 56 3.15 -8.63 1.48
N ILE A 57 3.53 -7.55 0.80
CA ILE A 57 4.95 -7.12 0.76
C ILE A 57 5.51 -6.85 2.16
N LEU A 58 4.65 -6.50 3.13
CA LEU A 58 5.01 -6.32 4.52
C LEU A 58 5.09 -7.66 5.28
N ASP A 59 4.64 -8.75 4.65
CA ASP A 59 4.52 -10.08 5.22
C ASP A 59 4.75 -11.17 4.14
N LEU A 60 5.97 -11.19 3.56
CA LEU A 60 6.29 -12.11 2.46
C LEU A 60 6.38 -13.56 2.95
N THR A 61 7.57 -14.06 3.22
CA THR A 61 7.84 -15.42 3.70
C THR A 61 8.57 -15.35 5.05
N PRO A 62 8.56 -16.40 5.89
CA PRO A 62 9.33 -16.40 7.14
C PRO A 62 10.80 -15.99 6.93
N GLY A 63 11.29 -15.11 7.79
CA GLY A 63 12.61 -14.47 7.67
C GLY A 63 12.67 -13.27 6.74
N ASN A 64 11.63 -13.01 5.95
CA ASN A 64 11.49 -11.84 5.05
C ASN A 64 10.16 -11.08 5.28
N SER A 65 9.63 -11.11 6.51
CA SER A 65 8.39 -10.44 6.88
C SER A 65 8.66 -9.32 7.89
N LEU A 66 8.25 -8.08 7.56
CA LEU A 66 8.30 -6.96 8.51
C LEU A 66 7.33 -7.20 9.67
N VAL A 67 6.16 -7.78 9.37
CA VAL A 67 5.19 -8.15 10.41
C VAL A 67 5.79 -9.15 11.39
N GLU A 68 6.37 -10.23 10.89
CA GLU A 68 7.04 -11.24 11.71
C GLU A 68 8.15 -10.61 12.56
N TYR A 69 8.96 -9.73 11.96
CA TYR A 69 9.99 -9.00 12.67
C TYR A 69 9.42 -8.19 13.84
N LEU A 70 8.36 -7.42 13.62
CA LEU A 70 7.72 -6.60 14.66
C LEU A 70 7.10 -7.45 15.78
N LEU A 71 6.46 -8.57 15.44
CA LEU A 71 5.94 -9.53 16.43
C LEU A 71 7.07 -10.12 17.28
N ASN A 72 8.19 -10.50 16.65
CA ASN A 72 9.37 -11.00 17.35
C ASN A 72 10.03 -9.97 18.28
N ARG A 73 9.83 -8.68 17.99
CA ARG A 73 10.20 -7.56 18.86
C ARG A 73 9.19 -7.28 19.97
N GLY A 74 8.05 -7.97 20.01
CA GLY A 74 7.06 -7.86 21.06
C GLY A 74 6.05 -6.72 20.86
N PHE A 75 5.79 -6.31 19.62
CA PHE A 75 4.68 -5.41 19.28
C PHE A 75 3.39 -6.19 19.01
N ASP A 76 2.23 -5.58 19.33
CA ASP A 76 0.92 -6.02 18.85
C ASP A 76 0.64 -5.38 17.48
N VAL A 77 0.65 -6.19 16.41
CA VAL A 77 0.67 -5.73 15.02
C VAL A 77 -0.67 -5.96 14.34
N TYR A 78 -1.14 -4.90 13.68
CA TYR A 78 -2.39 -4.88 12.93
C TYR A 78 -2.13 -4.42 11.50
N LEU A 79 -2.85 -4.97 10.53
CA LEU A 79 -2.71 -4.58 9.13
C LEU A 79 -4.09 -4.35 8.51
N LEU A 80 -4.25 -3.17 7.91
CA LEU A 80 -5.42 -2.82 7.13
C LEU A 80 -5.22 -3.23 5.67
N ASP A 81 -5.93 -4.27 5.26
CA ASP A 81 -6.01 -4.75 3.90
C ASP A 81 -7.28 -4.20 3.25
N TRP A 82 -7.12 -3.48 2.14
CA TRP A 82 -8.22 -2.85 1.42
C TRP A 82 -9.07 -3.88 0.64
N GLY A 83 -8.51 -5.05 0.36
CA GLY A 83 -9.06 -6.02 -0.57
C GLY A 83 -8.93 -5.56 -2.04
N THR A 84 -9.61 -6.27 -2.93
CA THR A 84 -9.64 -5.97 -4.36
C THR A 84 -10.94 -5.23 -4.71
N PRO A 85 -10.89 -4.00 -5.24
CA PRO A 85 -12.10 -3.29 -5.63
C PRO A 85 -12.74 -3.94 -6.86
N GLY A 86 -14.07 -4.03 -6.84
CA GLY A 86 -14.90 -4.42 -7.97
C GLY A 86 -15.44 -3.20 -8.70
N LEU A 87 -16.15 -3.40 -9.81
CA LEU A 87 -16.72 -2.30 -10.60
C LEU A 87 -17.70 -1.44 -9.78
N GLU A 88 -18.36 -2.03 -8.79
CA GLU A 88 -19.25 -1.35 -7.84
C GLU A 88 -18.52 -0.32 -6.96
N ASP A 89 -17.19 -0.42 -6.84
CA ASP A 89 -16.37 0.51 -6.06
C ASP A 89 -15.78 1.65 -6.92
N SER A 90 -16.11 1.73 -8.21
CA SER A 90 -15.58 2.76 -9.12
C SER A 90 -15.81 4.20 -8.64
N ASN A 91 -16.90 4.43 -7.91
CA ASN A 91 -17.24 5.71 -7.32
C ASN A 91 -16.57 5.98 -5.96
N MET A 92 -15.80 5.03 -5.40
CA MET A 92 -15.09 5.24 -4.15
C MET A 92 -14.01 6.30 -4.32
N LYS A 93 -14.03 7.28 -3.43
CA LYS A 93 -13.08 8.40 -3.37
C LYS A 93 -11.98 8.12 -2.36
N LEU A 94 -10.84 8.79 -2.51
CA LEU A 94 -9.75 8.77 -1.54
C LEU A 94 -10.24 9.21 -0.15
N ASP A 95 -11.15 10.20 -0.13
CA ASP A 95 -11.90 10.67 1.02
C ASP A 95 -12.55 9.54 1.82
N ASP A 96 -13.15 8.56 1.13
CA ASP A 96 -13.89 7.48 1.79
C ASP A 96 -12.92 6.62 2.61
N TYR A 97 -11.76 6.27 2.03
CA TYR A 97 -10.73 5.52 2.73
C TYR A 97 -10.21 6.27 3.96
N ILE A 98 -9.91 7.56 3.80
CA ILE A 98 -9.33 8.42 4.85
C ILE A 98 -10.32 8.71 5.97
N VAL A 99 -11.58 9.00 5.65
CA VAL A 99 -12.57 9.46 6.65
C VAL A 99 -13.40 8.30 7.21
N ASP A 100 -13.67 7.26 6.43
CA ASP A 100 -14.56 6.18 6.89
C ASP A 100 -13.85 4.88 7.27
N TYR A 101 -12.68 4.58 6.70
CA TYR A 101 -12.02 3.28 6.91
C TYR A 101 -10.89 3.39 7.94
N ILE A 102 -9.91 4.28 7.73
CA ILE A 102 -8.76 4.40 8.65
C ILE A 102 -9.20 4.72 10.09
N PRO A 103 -10.11 5.68 10.37
CA PRO A 103 -10.54 5.97 11.74
C PRO A 103 -11.26 4.80 12.39
N LYS A 104 -12.05 4.03 11.63
CA LYS A 104 -12.75 2.85 12.15
C LYS A 104 -11.77 1.72 12.46
N ALA A 105 -10.76 1.53 11.61
CA ALA A 105 -9.68 0.59 11.86
C ALA A 105 -8.88 0.99 13.12
N ALA A 106 -8.45 2.25 13.23
CA ALA A 106 -7.74 2.77 14.40
C ALA A 106 -8.55 2.60 15.70
N LYS A 107 -9.84 2.98 15.69
CA LYS A 107 -10.75 2.78 16.84
C LYS A 107 -10.89 1.31 17.20
N LYS A 108 -10.90 0.40 16.21
CA LYS A 108 -10.94 -1.04 16.47
C LYS A 108 -9.63 -1.55 17.06
N VAL A 109 -8.47 -1.08 16.59
CA VAL A 109 -7.15 -1.40 17.17
C VAL A 109 -7.10 -0.99 18.65
N LEU A 110 -7.49 0.24 18.99
CA LEU A 110 -7.52 0.72 20.38
C LEU A 110 -8.42 -0.15 21.26
N ARG A 111 -9.63 -0.49 20.79
CA ARG A 111 -10.56 -1.36 21.53
C ARG A 111 -10.04 -2.78 21.73
N THR A 112 -9.44 -3.37 20.69
CA THR A 112 -8.94 -4.75 20.74
C THR A 112 -7.69 -4.86 21.60
N SER A 113 -6.75 -3.93 21.46
CA SER A 113 -5.50 -3.89 22.24
C SER A 113 -5.69 -3.43 23.68
N LYS A 114 -6.80 -2.72 23.97
CA LYS A 114 -7.04 -2.00 25.24
C LYS A 114 -5.95 -0.98 25.56
N SER A 115 -5.23 -0.52 24.54
CA SER A 115 -4.18 0.48 24.68
C SER A 115 -4.79 1.88 24.71
N PRO A 116 -4.24 2.82 25.51
CA PRO A 116 -4.69 4.20 25.48
C PRO A 116 -4.29 4.93 24.19
N ASP A 117 -3.32 4.41 23.43
CA ASP A 117 -2.77 5.02 22.23
C ASP A 117 -2.43 3.97 21.16
N LEU A 118 -2.10 4.42 19.94
CA LEU A 118 -1.58 3.55 18.87
C LEU A 118 -0.49 4.25 18.06
N SER A 119 0.40 3.47 17.44
CA SER A 119 1.29 3.95 16.38
C SER A 119 0.72 3.57 15.02
N VAL A 120 0.83 4.45 14.02
CA VAL A 120 0.36 4.19 12.66
C VAL A 120 1.55 4.27 11.71
N LEU A 121 1.76 3.20 10.94
CA LEU A 121 2.75 3.14 9.88
C LEU A 121 2.04 3.14 8.54
N GLY A 122 2.33 4.13 7.71
CA GLY A 122 1.85 4.20 6.33
C GLY A 122 2.97 3.85 5.34
N TYR A 123 2.65 2.99 4.36
CA TYR A 123 3.58 2.61 3.30
C TYR A 123 3.16 3.21 1.95
N CYS A 124 4.11 3.85 1.26
CA CYS A 124 3.86 4.50 -0.03
C CYS A 124 2.67 5.48 0.08
N MET A 125 1.68 5.39 -0.80
CA MET A 125 0.43 6.17 -0.73
C MET A 125 -0.29 6.02 0.62
N GLY A 126 -0.15 4.88 1.30
CA GLY A 126 -0.69 4.67 2.63
C GLY A 126 -0.14 5.67 3.67
N GLY A 127 1.09 6.16 3.49
CA GLY A 127 1.67 7.22 4.35
C GLY A 127 1.09 8.60 4.10
N THR A 128 0.85 8.96 2.84
CA THR A 128 0.13 10.18 2.48
C THR A 128 -1.28 10.13 3.10
N MET A 129 -2.00 9.01 2.92
CA MET A 129 -3.34 8.82 3.49
C MET A 129 -3.34 8.87 5.03
N THR A 130 -2.36 8.27 5.71
CA THR A 130 -2.29 8.30 7.19
C THR A 130 -1.92 9.67 7.74
N SER A 131 -1.09 10.45 7.03
CA SER A 131 -0.80 11.83 7.42
C SER A 131 -2.05 12.71 7.40
N ILE A 132 -2.85 12.60 6.33
CA ILE A 132 -4.13 13.32 6.18
C ILE A 132 -5.13 12.84 7.24
N PHE A 133 -5.23 11.53 7.44
CA PHE A 133 -6.06 10.95 8.50
C PHE A 133 -5.71 11.51 9.87
N ALA A 134 -4.42 11.60 10.21
CA ALA A 134 -3.99 12.09 11.52
C ALA A 134 -4.33 13.57 11.70
N ALA A 135 -4.12 14.41 10.68
CA ALA A 135 -4.51 15.82 10.71
C ALA A 135 -6.03 16.01 10.92
N LEU A 136 -6.85 15.13 10.34
CA LEU A 136 -8.31 15.23 10.40
C LEU A 136 -8.95 14.55 11.63
N ASN A 137 -8.17 13.93 12.50
CA ASN A 137 -8.63 13.17 13.67
C ASN A 137 -7.74 13.43 14.90
N GLU A 138 -7.58 14.71 15.27
CA GLU A 138 -6.82 15.13 16.46
C GLU A 138 -7.35 14.53 17.78
N ASP A 139 -8.61 14.06 17.79
CA ASP A 139 -9.24 13.37 18.91
C ASP A 139 -8.74 11.92 19.11
N LEU A 140 -8.08 11.32 18.11
CA LEU A 140 -7.53 9.97 18.23
C LEU A 140 -6.13 10.00 18.86
N PRO A 141 -5.86 9.14 19.85
CA PRO A 141 -4.58 9.11 20.56
C PRO A 141 -3.48 8.43 19.72
N ILE A 142 -3.05 9.09 18.64
CA ILE A 142 -1.96 8.63 17.78
C ILE A 142 -0.64 9.05 18.43
N LYS A 143 0.14 8.07 18.91
CA LYS A 143 1.42 8.30 19.58
C LYS A 143 2.55 8.57 18.60
N ASN A 144 2.59 7.80 17.51
CA ASN A 144 3.63 7.91 16.49
C ASN A 144 3.02 7.78 15.09
N LEU A 145 3.53 8.58 14.15
CA LEU A 145 3.33 8.41 12.71
C LEU A 145 4.64 7.98 12.08
N ILE A 146 4.61 6.87 11.35
CA ILE A 146 5.78 6.29 10.69
C ILE A 146 5.49 6.23 9.19
N PHE A 147 6.40 6.79 8.39
CA PHE A 147 6.25 6.82 6.94
C PHE A 147 7.34 6.00 6.29
N MET A 148 6.94 5.03 5.46
CA MET A 148 7.87 4.18 4.73
C MET A 148 7.66 4.39 3.24
N THR A 149 8.67 4.97 2.59
CA THR A 149 8.69 5.27 1.15
C THR A 149 7.45 6.05 0.67
N SER A 150 6.99 7.01 1.48
CA SER A 150 5.74 7.74 1.24
C SER A 150 5.96 9.10 0.59
N PRO A 151 5.23 9.44 -0.49
CA PRO A 151 5.31 10.75 -1.12
C PRO A 151 4.43 11.79 -0.40
N PHE A 152 4.90 13.04 -0.37
CA PHE A 152 4.15 14.17 0.22
C PHE A 152 4.25 15.42 -0.65
N ASP A 153 5.43 15.64 -1.24
CA ASP A 153 5.66 16.66 -2.25
C ASP A 153 5.77 16.01 -3.63
N PHE A 154 4.92 16.47 -4.55
CA PHE A 154 4.82 15.97 -5.92
C PHE A 154 5.37 16.95 -6.97
N SER A 155 6.12 17.99 -6.54
CA SER A 155 6.69 18.98 -7.46
C SER A 155 7.76 18.39 -8.39
N ASP A 156 8.50 17.37 -7.93
CA ASP A 156 9.52 16.66 -8.71
C ASP A 156 9.28 15.16 -8.69
N THR A 157 8.33 14.71 -9.52
CA THR A 157 7.95 13.29 -9.65
C THR A 157 8.65 12.59 -10.82
N GLY A 158 9.64 13.25 -11.44
CA GLY A 158 10.32 12.74 -12.63
C GLY A 158 9.36 12.45 -13.78
N LEU A 159 9.51 11.29 -14.43
CA LEU A 159 8.69 10.91 -15.58
C LEU A 159 7.19 10.76 -15.25
N TYR A 160 6.83 10.52 -13.99
CA TYR A 160 5.41 10.52 -13.61
C TYR A 160 4.74 11.85 -13.87
N GLY A 161 5.40 12.96 -13.54
CA GLY A 161 4.88 14.30 -13.78
C GLY A 161 4.56 14.52 -15.25
N ALA A 162 5.45 14.08 -16.15
CA ALA A 162 5.23 14.19 -17.59
C ALA A 162 4.10 13.27 -18.10
N PHE A 163 3.99 12.04 -17.59
CA PHE A 163 2.96 11.08 -18.02
C PHE A 163 1.56 11.40 -17.49
N LEU A 164 1.47 12.08 -16.35
CA LEU A 164 0.21 12.41 -15.69
C LEU A 164 -0.20 13.88 -15.90
N ASP A 165 0.60 14.63 -16.65
CA ASP A 165 0.34 16.02 -17.01
C ASP A 165 -1.00 16.16 -17.76
N ASP A 166 -1.84 17.11 -17.32
CA ASP A 166 -3.19 17.30 -17.85
C ASP A 166 -3.22 17.67 -19.34
N ARG A 167 -2.13 18.23 -19.87
CA ARG A 167 -1.99 18.57 -21.30
C ARG A 167 -1.93 17.33 -22.19
N TYR A 168 -1.43 16.21 -21.66
CA TYR A 168 -1.17 15.00 -22.45
C TYR A 168 -1.97 13.79 -21.95
N PHE A 169 -2.42 13.81 -20.70
CA PHE A 169 -3.16 12.72 -20.08
C PHE A 169 -4.56 13.17 -19.67
N ASN A 170 -5.55 12.73 -20.45
CA ASN A 170 -6.95 12.96 -20.12
C ASN A 170 -7.41 11.99 -19.03
N LEU A 171 -7.17 12.39 -17.78
CA LEU A 171 -7.51 11.64 -16.57
C LEU A 171 -9.00 11.29 -16.51
N ASP A 172 -9.89 12.23 -16.84
CA ASP A 172 -11.34 12.00 -16.77
C ASP A 172 -11.77 10.93 -17.77
N LYS A 173 -11.31 11.04 -19.03
CA LYS A 173 -11.59 10.04 -20.05
C LYS A 173 -11.06 8.66 -19.66
N ALA A 174 -9.87 8.56 -19.06
CA ALA A 174 -9.34 7.29 -18.60
C ALA A 174 -10.27 6.65 -17.54
N VAL A 175 -10.64 7.42 -16.51
CA VAL A 175 -11.51 6.94 -15.43
C VAL A 175 -12.91 6.60 -15.95
N ASP A 176 -13.51 7.47 -16.77
CA ASP A 176 -14.86 7.26 -17.32
C ASP A 176 -14.93 6.06 -18.27
N THR A 177 -13.82 5.71 -18.93
CA THR A 177 -13.75 4.55 -19.83
C THR A 177 -13.60 3.24 -19.06
N PHE A 178 -12.72 3.19 -18.07
CA PHE A 178 -12.39 1.95 -17.37
C PHE A 178 -13.26 1.68 -16.13
N GLY A 179 -13.82 2.72 -15.52
CA GLY A 179 -14.48 2.64 -14.21
C GLY A 179 -13.48 2.44 -13.07
N ASN A 180 -12.74 1.33 -13.07
CA ASN A 180 -11.56 1.13 -12.24
C ASN A 180 -10.32 1.08 -13.13
N ILE A 181 -9.24 1.73 -12.72
CA ILE A 181 -7.99 1.72 -13.48
C ILE A 181 -7.36 0.31 -13.39
N PRO A 182 -7.08 -0.33 -14.54
CA PRO A 182 -6.44 -1.65 -14.55
C PRO A 182 -5.04 -1.62 -13.91
N PRO A 183 -4.66 -2.63 -13.12
CA PRO A 183 -3.34 -2.69 -12.51
C PRO A 183 -2.21 -2.68 -13.56
N GLU A 184 -2.43 -3.24 -14.75
CA GLU A 184 -1.46 -3.29 -15.85
C GLU A 184 -1.09 -1.89 -16.35
N MET A 185 -2.05 -0.95 -16.34
CA MET A 185 -1.78 0.44 -16.71
C MET A 185 -0.83 1.11 -15.72
N ILE A 186 -1.02 0.85 -14.43
CA ILE A 186 -0.19 1.40 -13.36
C ILE A 186 1.19 0.73 -13.37
N ASP A 187 1.27 -0.60 -13.55
CA ASP A 187 2.53 -1.33 -13.69
C ASP A 187 3.34 -0.85 -14.90
N PHE A 188 2.69 -0.65 -16.05
CA PHE A 188 3.33 -0.08 -17.22
C PHE A 188 3.94 1.29 -16.93
N GLY A 189 3.18 2.19 -16.28
CA GLY A 189 3.68 3.50 -15.84
C GLY A 189 4.91 3.39 -14.92
N ASN A 190 4.88 2.50 -13.93
CA ASN A 190 6.02 2.22 -13.03
C ASN A 190 7.25 1.73 -13.79
N LYS A 191 7.09 0.81 -14.74
CA LYS A 191 8.20 0.25 -15.52
C LYS A 191 8.80 1.31 -16.45
N MET A 192 7.98 2.22 -16.97
CA MET A 192 8.44 3.30 -17.86
C MET A 192 9.34 4.34 -17.18
N LEU A 193 9.41 4.39 -15.84
CA LEU A 193 10.34 5.29 -15.13
C LEU A 193 11.80 4.97 -15.42
N LYS A 194 12.13 3.68 -15.54
CA LYS A 194 13.46 3.19 -15.93
C LYS A 194 13.26 1.97 -16.84
N PRO A 195 12.86 2.16 -18.10
CA PRO A 195 12.36 1.07 -18.95
C PRO A 195 13.32 -0.10 -19.04
N ILE A 196 14.60 0.15 -19.34
CA ILE A 196 15.58 -0.93 -19.47
C ILE A 196 15.77 -1.68 -18.14
N THR A 197 15.93 -0.94 -17.05
CA THR A 197 16.14 -1.51 -15.72
C THR A 197 14.92 -2.27 -15.21
N ASN A 198 13.71 -1.77 -15.44
CA ASN A 198 12.49 -2.34 -14.87
C ASN A 198 11.88 -3.45 -15.73
N PHE A 199 11.99 -3.37 -17.07
CA PHE A 199 11.52 -4.44 -17.96
C PHE A 199 12.49 -5.61 -18.06
N TYR A 200 13.80 -5.33 -18.18
CA TYR A 200 14.78 -6.38 -18.47
C TYR A 200 15.73 -6.67 -17.31
N GLY A 201 15.99 -5.68 -16.44
CA GLY A 201 16.93 -5.82 -15.32
C GLY A 201 16.64 -7.01 -14.39
N PRO A 202 15.38 -7.27 -13.97
CA PRO A 202 15.07 -8.46 -13.18
C PRO A 202 15.47 -9.76 -13.88
N TYR A 203 15.28 -9.87 -15.19
CA TYR A 203 15.59 -11.09 -15.94
C TYR A 203 17.08 -11.25 -16.19
N VAL A 204 17.79 -10.16 -16.50
CA VAL A 204 19.26 -10.18 -16.65
C VAL A 204 19.90 -10.60 -15.33
N THR A 205 19.50 -9.99 -14.21
CA THR A 205 20.03 -10.34 -12.89
C THR A 205 19.66 -11.76 -12.47
N LEU A 206 18.52 -12.29 -12.93
CA LEU A 206 18.17 -13.70 -12.74
C LEU A 206 19.12 -14.63 -13.48
N VAL A 207 19.41 -14.36 -14.76
CA VAL A 207 20.36 -15.15 -15.54
C VAL A 207 21.75 -15.14 -14.89
N ASP A 208 22.21 -13.98 -14.43
CA ASP A 208 23.53 -13.85 -13.81
C ASP A 208 23.66 -14.57 -12.45
N ARG A 209 22.54 -14.73 -11.72
CA ARG A 209 22.55 -15.21 -10.33
C ARG A 209 21.66 -16.42 -10.09
N SER A 210 21.27 -17.16 -11.13
CA SER A 210 20.32 -18.27 -11.03
C SER A 210 20.78 -19.44 -10.16
N GLU A 211 22.07 -19.56 -9.90
CA GLU A 211 22.65 -20.58 -9.02
C GLU A 211 22.57 -20.19 -7.53
N ASN A 212 22.28 -18.91 -7.21
CA ASN A 212 22.15 -18.45 -5.83
C ASN A 212 20.70 -18.60 -5.37
N GLN A 213 20.44 -19.69 -4.63
CA GLN A 213 19.09 -20.04 -4.18
C GLN A 213 18.40 -18.92 -3.36
N ARG A 214 19.12 -18.26 -2.44
CA ARG A 214 18.55 -17.14 -1.65
C ARG A 214 18.15 -15.96 -2.53
N PHE A 215 18.97 -15.66 -3.54
CA PHE A 215 18.64 -14.63 -4.51
C PHE A 215 17.40 -15.02 -5.33
N VAL A 216 17.34 -16.26 -5.82
CA VAL A 216 16.20 -16.76 -6.60
C VAL A 216 14.90 -16.69 -5.81
N GLU A 217 14.91 -17.10 -4.53
CA GLU A 217 13.74 -17.01 -3.65
C GLU A 217 13.27 -15.56 -3.48
N SER A 218 14.20 -14.64 -3.19
CA SER A 218 13.90 -13.21 -3.06
C SER A 218 13.37 -12.61 -4.37
N TRP A 219 13.97 -13.00 -5.49
CA TRP A 219 13.56 -12.56 -6.81
C TRP A 219 12.12 -13.01 -7.12
N LYS A 220 11.78 -14.28 -6.88
CA LYS A 220 10.44 -14.80 -7.08
C LYS A 220 9.40 -14.07 -6.23
N LEU A 221 9.70 -13.83 -4.96
CA LEU A 221 8.81 -13.08 -4.06
C LEU A 221 8.51 -11.68 -4.60
N MET A 222 9.54 -10.97 -5.09
CA MET A 222 9.37 -9.65 -5.67
C MET A 222 8.61 -9.68 -6.99
N GLN A 223 8.90 -10.62 -7.90
CA GLN A 223 8.18 -10.74 -9.16
C GLN A 223 6.71 -11.09 -8.95
N LYS A 224 6.43 -12.00 -8.01
CA LYS A 224 5.06 -12.33 -7.59
C LYS A 224 4.31 -11.08 -7.13
N TRP A 225 4.93 -10.28 -6.26
CA TRP A 225 4.30 -9.06 -5.75
C TRP A 225 4.09 -7.98 -6.83
N VAL A 226 5.09 -7.78 -7.71
CA VAL A 226 4.98 -6.83 -8.82
C VAL A 226 3.89 -7.23 -9.81
N ALA A 227 3.74 -8.53 -10.08
CA ALA A 227 2.72 -9.05 -10.98
C ALA A 227 1.31 -9.14 -10.37
N ASP A 228 1.17 -9.00 -9.05
CA ASP A 228 -0.09 -9.17 -8.33
C ASP A 228 -0.70 -7.82 -7.90
N GLY A 229 -0.84 -6.94 -8.89
CA GLY A 229 -1.49 -5.63 -8.74
C GLY A 229 -3.00 -5.75 -8.50
N ILE A 230 -3.58 -4.72 -7.89
CA ILE A 230 -5.03 -4.59 -7.71
C ILE A 230 -5.57 -3.42 -8.54
N PRO A 231 -6.80 -3.51 -9.11
CA PRO A 231 -7.41 -2.37 -9.77
C PRO A 231 -7.51 -1.18 -8.81
N PHE A 232 -7.38 0.03 -9.34
CA PHE A 232 -7.56 1.25 -8.55
C PHE A 232 -8.98 1.77 -8.77
N ALA A 233 -9.75 1.96 -7.69
CA ALA A 233 -11.06 2.61 -7.75
C ALA A 233 -11.00 3.96 -8.51
N GLY A 234 -11.88 4.14 -9.49
CA GLY A 234 -11.82 5.24 -10.45
C GLY A 234 -11.77 6.64 -9.84
N GLU A 235 -12.73 6.99 -8.99
CA GLU A 235 -12.78 8.31 -8.37
C GLU A 235 -11.61 8.56 -7.42
N ALA A 236 -11.15 7.52 -6.70
CA ALA A 236 -9.96 7.62 -5.86
C ALA A 236 -8.69 7.82 -6.70
N TYR A 237 -8.57 7.17 -7.85
CA TYR A 237 -7.47 7.42 -8.80
C TYR A 237 -7.55 8.84 -9.35
N ARG A 238 -8.75 9.30 -9.75
CA ARG A 238 -8.97 10.67 -10.23
C ARG A 238 -8.52 11.70 -9.21
N GLN A 239 -8.93 11.56 -7.95
CA GLN A 239 -8.50 12.46 -6.88
C GLN A 239 -6.99 12.36 -6.65
N TRP A 240 -6.43 11.14 -6.61
CA TRP A 240 -5.00 10.95 -6.38
C TRP A 240 -4.14 11.65 -7.44
N ILE A 241 -4.46 11.49 -8.73
CA ILE A 241 -3.69 12.14 -9.79
C ILE A 241 -3.92 13.65 -9.79
N ARG A 242 -5.17 14.11 -9.69
CA ARG A 242 -5.50 15.53 -9.76
C ARG A 242 -4.96 16.32 -8.57
N ASP A 243 -5.26 15.87 -7.36
CA ASP A 243 -4.96 16.65 -6.15
C ASP A 243 -3.49 16.57 -5.76
N PHE A 244 -2.79 15.47 -6.08
CA PHE A 244 -1.39 15.28 -5.70
C PHE A 244 -0.44 15.49 -6.88
N TYR A 245 -0.53 14.70 -7.95
CA TYR A 245 0.42 14.81 -9.06
C TYR A 245 0.27 16.11 -9.88
N GLN A 246 -0.96 16.56 -10.15
CA GLN A 246 -1.19 17.73 -11.00
C GLN A 246 -1.21 19.04 -10.22
N GLN A 247 -1.80 19.04 -9.02
CA GLN A 247 -2.05 20.28 -8.25
C GLN A 247 -1.23 20.37 -6.95
N ASN A 248 -0.59 19.28 -6.53
CA ASN A 248 0.26 19.22 -5.32
C ASN A 248 -0.38 19.87 -4.07
N LYS A 249 -1.70 19.68 -3.90
CA LYS A 249 -2.52 20.40 -2.92
C LYS A 249 -2.08 20.19 -1.48
N LEU A 250 -1.52 19.02 -1.16
CA LEU A 250 -1.13 18.70 0.21
C LEU A 250 -0.04 19.64 0.72
N ILE A 251 1.08 19.78 -0.01
CA ILE A 251 2.19 20.64 0.43
C ILE A 251 1.86 22.14 0.28
N ASN A 252 0.97 22.47 -0.65
CA ASN A 252 0.49 23.84 -0.86
C ASN A 252 -0.55 24.28 0.19
N GLY A 253 -1.02 23.38 1.07
CA GLY A 253 -2.03 23.70 2.08
C GLY A 253 -3.41 24.01 1.48
N GLU A 254 -3.73 23.38 0.35
CA GLU A 254 -4.97 23.54 -0.43
C GLU A 254 -5.84 22.27 -0.43
N LEU A 255 -5.36 21.18 0.18
CA LEU A 255 -6.07 19.92 0.20
C LEU A 255 -7.31 20.00 1.12
N GLU A 256 -8.45 19.63 0.57
CA GLU A 256 -9.69 19.46 1.33
C GLU A 256 -10.18 18.03 1.18
N VAL A 257 -10.60 17.43 2.30
CA VAL A 257 -11.20 16.09 2.35
C VAL A 257 -12.57 16.20 3.00
N ARG A 258 -13.61 15.90 2.23
CA ARG A 258 -15.03 16.11 2.59
C ARG A 258 -15.30 17.51 3.17
N GLY A 259 -14.75 18.54 2.53
CA GLY A 259 -14.91 19.94 2.93
C GLY A 259 -14.18 20.36 4.21
N ARG A 260 -13.31 19.49 4.75
CA ARG A 260 -12.40 19.83 5.85
C ARG A 260 -11.01 20.07 5.26
N LYS A 261 -10.45 21.23 5.58
CA LYS A 261 -9.07 21.54 5.25
C LYS A 261 -8.12 20.61 6.01
N VAL A 262 -7.13 20.08 5.31
CA VAL A 262 -6.06 19.23 5.85
C VAL A 262 -4.88 20.10 6.28
#